data_AF-A0A2N4XNQ4-F1
#
_entry.id   AF-A0A2N4XNQ4-F1
#
_cell.length_a   1.000
_cell.length_b   1.000
_cell.length_c   1.000
_cell.angle_alpha   90.00
_cell.angle_beta   90.00
_cell.angle_gamma   90.00
#
_symmetry.space_group_name_H-M   'P 1'
#
loop_
_entity.id
_entity.type
_entity.pdbx_description
1 polymer ?
#
loop_
_entity_poly.entity_id
_entity_poly.type
_entity_poly.pdbx_seq_one_letter_code
_entity_poly.pdbx_strand_id
1 'polypeptide(L)'
;MSRLAESLFALAITLWVGALWAIGYISAPVLFASVADTGFAGSLAGKQFAIVAWLGIGCGLYLIAYLLFREGLKAFKGALLWLILLMLLLTLAGHFGVTPVVEKLRLDPAREVVESVVRSRFATWHGIASLLWMIQSVLGVALVTQVVRK
;
A
#
# COMPACT_ATOMS: atom_id res chain seq x y z
N MET A 1 -9.11 -22.95 -18.45
CA MET A 1 -8.07 -21.91 -18.27
C MET A 1 -6.75 -22.58 -17.91
N SER A 2 -5.61 -21.98 -18.23
CA SER A 2 -4.31 -22.61 -17.95
C SER A 2 -4.01 -22.59 -16.45
N ARG A 3 -3.50 -23.70 -15.90
CA ARG A 3 -3.04 -23.80 -14.50
C ARG A 3 -2.07 -22.67 -14.12
N LEU A 4 -1.33 -22.17 -15.10
CA LEU A 4 -0.42 -21.02 -14.97
C LEU A 4 -1.14 -19.75 -14.51
N ALA A 5 -2.31 -19.44 -15.05
CA ALA A 5 -3.03 -18.22 -14.70
C ALA A 5 -3.57 -18.25 -13.24
N GLU A 6 -3.96 -19.43 -12.76
CA GLU A 6 -4.35 -19.63 -11.36
C GLU A 6 -3.15 -19.50 -10.41
N SER A 7 -2.00 -20.07 -10.77
CA SER A 7 -0.76 -19.89 -10.00
C SER A 7 -0.33 -18.41 -9.95
N LEU A 8 -0.39 -17.71 -11.08
CA LEU A 8 -0.06 -16.28 -11.14
C LEU A 8 -1.02 -15.42 -10.31
N PHE A 9 -2.31 -15.77 -10.26
CA PHE A 9 -3.28 -15.12 -9.38
C PHE A 9 -2.89 -15.24 -7.90
N ALA A 10 -2.55 -16.45 -7.44
CA ALA A 10 -2.11 -16.68 -6.08
C ALA A 10 -0.77 -15.99 -5.76
N LEU A 11 0.18 -16.00 -6.70
CA LEU A 11 1.45 -15.31 -6.56
C LEU A 11 1.29 -13.79 -6.48
N ALA A 12 0.39 -13.20 -7.29
CA ALA A 12 0.13 -11.76 -7.24
C ALA A 12 -0.47 -11.33 -5.90
N ILE A 13 -1.38 -12.11 -5.32
CA ILE A 13 -1.92 -11.85 -3.97
C ILE A 13 -0.81 -11.95 -2.93
N THR A 14 -0.03 -13.04 -2.98
CA THR A 14 1.08 -13.27 -2.04
C THR A 14 2.10 -12.14 -2.11
N LEU A 15 2.45 -11.70 -3.32
CA LEU A 15 3.40 -10.62 -3.53
C LEU A 15 2.87 -9.29 -2.99
N TRP A 16 1.60 -8.96 -3.27
CA TRP A 16 1.01 -7.69 -2.81
C TRP A 16 0.82 -7.65 -1.29
N VAL A 17 0.13 -8.64 -0.73
CA VAL A 17 -0.16 -8.69 0.72
C VAL A 17 1.12 -8.93 1.51
N GLY A 18 2.01 -9.81 1.03
CA GLY A 18 3.30 -10.06 1.64
C GLY A 18 4.19 -8.82 1.67
N ALA A 19 4.28 -8.07 0.57
CA ALA A 19 5.06 -6.83 0.52
C ALA A 19 4.48 -5.74 1.47
N LEU A 20 3.15 -5.62 1.55
CA LEU A 20 2.49 -4.71 2.49
C LEU A 20 2.91 -4.99 3.93
N TRP A 21 2.88 -6.26 4.35
CA TRP A 21 3.23 -6.62 5.72
C TRP A 21 4.73 -6.54 5.98
N ALA A 22 5.55 -7.04 5.06
CA ALA A 22 7.00 -7.02 5.19
C ALA A 22 7.52 -5.58 5.32
N ILE A 23 7.03 -4.65 4.49
CA ILE A 23 7.49 -3.26 4.56
C ILE A 23 6.87 -2.53 5.75
N GLY A 24 5.57 -2.70 6.01
CA GLY A 24 4.87 -1.97 7.07
C GLY A 24 5.25 -2.38 8.49
N TYR A 25 5.42 -3.67 8.74
CA TYR A 25 5.59 -4.22 10.10
C TYR A 25 6.99 -4.72 10.41
N ILE A 26 7.83 -4.92 9.39
CA ILE A 26 9.22 -5.38 9.58
C ILE A 26 10.18 -4.29 9.15
N SER A 27 10.19 -3.93 7.87
CA SER A 27 11.24 -3.05 7.34
C SER A 27 11.16 -1.63 7.89
N ALA A 28 9.98 -1.02 7.97
CA ALA A 28 9.85 0.34 8.49
C ALA A 28 10.27 0.43 9.97
N PRO A 29 9.78 -0.43 10.90
CA PRO A 29 10.28 -0.43 12.28
C PRO A 29 11.79 -0.67 12.40
N VAL A 30 12.35 -1.60 11.62
CA VAL A 30 13.79 -1.86 11.61
C VAL A 30 14.57 -0.63 11.15
N LEU A 31 14.11 0.07 10.11
CA LEU A 31 14.78 1.30 9.65
C LEU A 31 14.82 2.38 10.73
N PHE A 32 13.71 2.63 11.43
CA PHE A 32 13.66 3.63 12.49
C PHE A 32 14.42 3.21 13.75
N ALA A 33 14.58 1.90 14.00
CA ALA A 33 15.37 1.40 15.12
C ALA A 33 16.88 1.35 14.83
N SER A 34 17.28 1.09 13.58
CA SER A 34 18.69 0.86 13.21
C SER A 34 19.40 2.11 12.68
N VAL A 35 18.67 3.11 12.15
CA VAL A 35 19.26 4.31 11.57
C VAL A 35 19.17 5.47 12.55
N ALA A 36 20.31 6.03 12.96
CA ALA A 36 20.38 7.15 13.91
C ALA A 36 19.76 8.46 13.35
N ASP A 37 19.86 8.69 12.04
CA ASP A 37 19.20 9.80 11.36
C ASP A 37 17.75 9.44 10.99
N THR A 38 16.81 9.92 11.81
CA THR A 38 15.37 9.72 11.59
C THR A 38 14.85 10.32 10.28
N GLY A 39 15.50 11.37 9.77
CA GLY A 39 15.15 11.99 8.49
C GLY A 39 15.53 11.08 7.33
N PHE A 40 16.73 10.51 7.38
CA PHE A 40 17.18 9.52 6.41
C PHE A 40 16.31 8.25 6.44
N ALA A 41 16.01 7.72 7.63
CA ALA A 41 15.13 6.56 7.81
C ALA A 41 13.74 6.80 7.18
N GLY A 42 13.15 7.97 7.44
CA GLY A 42 11.86 8.35 6.87
C GLY A 42 11.90 8.52 5.35
N SER A 43 13.01 8.98 4.78
CA SER A 43 13.17 9.05 3.33
C SER A 43 13.20 7.67 2.67
N LEU A 44 13.88 6.70 3.32
CA LEU A 44 14.00 5.35 2.83
C LEU A 44 12.68 4.58 2.97
N ALA A 45 11.99 4.71 4.10
CA ALA A 45 10.64 4.18 4.30
C ALA A 45 9.66 4.72 3.23
N GLY A 46 9.73 6.03 2.92
CA GLY A 46 8.94 6.63 1.85
C GLY A 46 9.18 5.98 0.48
N LYS A 47 10.44 5.68 0.12
CA LYS A 47 10.77 4.96 -1.12
C LYS A 47 10.21 3.53 -1.10
N GLN A 48 10.32 2.82 0.01
CA GLN A 48 9.77 1.47 0.14
C GLN A 48 8.24 1.47 -0.02
N PHE A 49 7.54 2.43 0.58
CA PHE A 49 6.10 2.59 0.41
C PHE A 49 5.71 2.90 -1.04
N ALA A 50 6.49 3.72 -1.75
CA ALA A 50 6.28 3.97 -3.18
C ALA A 50 6.45 2.70 -4.03
N ILE A 51 7.47 1.89 -3.76
CA ILE A 51 7.70 0.61 -4.46
C ILE A 51 6.50 -0.33 -4.22
N VAL A 52 6.06 -0.48 -2.97
CA VAL A 52 4.90 -1.32 -2.62
C VAL A 52 3.63 -0.80 -3.28
N ALA A 53 3.45 0.53 -3.39
CA ALA A 53 2.31 1.10 -4.07
C ALA A 53 2.28 0.73 -5.56
N TRP A 54 3.40 0.91 -6.28
CA TRP A 54 3.49 0.52 -7.69
C TRP A 54 3.29 -0.98 -7.90
N LEU A 55 3.88 -1.80 -7.03
CA LEU A 55 3.67 -3.24 -7.01
C LEU A 55 2.20 -3.58 -6.78
N GLY A 56 1.55 -2.94 -5.81
CA GLY A 56 0.14 -3.13 -5.49
C GLY A 56 -0.79 -2.72 -6.63
N ILE A 57 -0.46 -1.64 -7.34
CA ILE A 57 -1.19 -1.23 -8.55
C ILE A 57 -1.08 -2.31 -9.63
N GLY A 58 0.13 -2.79 -9.91
CA GLY A 58 0.36 -3.86 -10.89
C GLY A 58 -0.39 -5.15 -10.53
N CYS A 59 -0.28 -5.60 -9.28
CA CYS A 59 -0.99 -6.78 -8.79
C CYS A 59 -2.51 -6.58 -8.83
N GLY A 60 -3.03 -5.46 -8.35
CA GLY A 60 -4.46 -5.17 -8.34
C GLY A 60 -5.09 -5.16 -9.73
N LEU A 61 -4.43 -4.50 -10.70
CA LEU A 61 -4.88 -4.49 -12.10
C LEU A 61 -4.90 -5.90 -12.70
N TYR A 62 -3.85 -6.69 -12.45
CA TYR A 62 -3.79 -8.08 -12.91
C TYR A 62 -4.92 -8.94 -12.32
N LEU A 63 -5.17 -8.83 -11.01
CA LEU A 63 -6.22 -9.59 -10.33
C LEU A 63 -7.62 -9.22 -10.83
N ILE A 64 -7.88 -7.92 -11.06
CA ILE A 64 -9.16 -7.45 -11.65
C ILE A 64 -9.31 -8.00 -13.07
N ALA A 65 -8.28 -7.88 -13.91
CA ALA A 65 -8.30 -8.40 -15.27
C ALA A 65 -8.57 -9.92 -15.27
N TYR A 66 -7.88 -10.67 -14.41
CA TYR A 66 -8.09 -12.10 -14.26
C TYR A 66 -9.55 -12.45 -13.91
N LEU A 67 -10.15 -11.76 -12.93
CA LEU A 67 -11.54 -12.00 -12.53
C LEU A 67 -12.53 -11.65 -13.64
N LEU A 68 -12.32 -10.55 -14.36
CA LEU A 68 -13.16 -10.15 -15.48
C LEU A 68 -13.06 -11.12 -16.65
N PHE A 69 -11.87 -11.62 -16.99
CA PHE A 69 -11.70 -12.64 -18.03
C PHE A 69 -12.31 -13.99 -17.64
N ARG A 70 -12.26 -14.36 -16.35
CA ARG A 70 -12.80 -15.64 -15.85
C ARG A 70 -14.32 -15.63 -15.72
N GLU A 71 -14.90 -14.60 -15.13
CA GLU A 71 -16.31 -14.56 -14.73
C GLU A 71 -17.15 -13.55 -15.54
N GLY A 72 -16.52 -12.72 -16.37
CA GLY A 72 -17.19 -11.67 -17.13
C GLY A 72 -17.92 -10.67 -16.22
N LEU A 73 -19.12 -10.25 -16.62
CA LEU A 73 -19.97 -9.37 -15.83
C LEU A 73 -20.42 -9.97 -14.49
N LYS A 74 -20.31 -11.29 -14.30
CA LYS A 74 -20.65 -11.92 -13.01
C LYS A 74 -19.63 -11.57 -11.92
N ALA A 75 -18.41 -11.19 -12.29
CA ALA A 75 -17.37 -10.78 -11.34
C ALA A 75 -17.82 -9.58 -10.46
N PHE A 76 -18.64 -8.67 -11.00
CA PHE A 76 -19.16 -7.52 -10.26
C PHE A 76 -20.13 -7.87 -9.13
N LYS A 77 -20.69 -9.09 -9.14
CA LYS A 77 -21.50 -9.63 -8.04
C LYS A 77 -20.64 -10.27 -6.94
N GLY A 78 -19.36 -10.54 -7.22
CA GLY A 78 -18.45 -11.19 -6.28
C GLY A 78 -17.81 -10.19 -5.31
N ALA A 79 -17.83 -10.52 -4.02
CA ALA A 79 -17.18 -9.71 -2.98
C ALA A 79 -15.65 -9.57 -3.20
N LEU A 80 -15.03 -10.55 -3.86
CA LEU A 80 -13.60 -10.58 -4.13
C LEU A 80 -13.14 -9.41 -5.04
N LEU A 81 -13.90 -9.11 -6.10
CA LEU A 81 -13.58 -7.99 -7.01
C LEU A 81 -13.65 -6.65 -6.27
N TRP A 82 -14.71 -6.45 -5.48
CA TRP A 82 -14.88 -5.24 -4.68
C TRP A 82 -13.78 -5.06 -3.63
N LEU A 83 -13.32 -6.15 -3.03
CA LEU A 83 -12.24 -6.12 -2.05
C LEU A 83 -10.91 -5.71 -2.71
N ILE A 84 -10.57 -6.31 -3.85
CA ILE A 84 -9.38 -5.94 -4.64
C ILE A 84 -9.47 -4.49 -5.10
N LEU A 85 -10.63 -4.06 -5.59
CA LEU A 85 -10.87 -2.70 -6.06
C LEU A 85 -10.73 -1.68 -4.91
N LEU A 86 -11.27 -1.98 -3.73
CA LEU A 86 -11.11 -1.15 -2.54
C LEU A 86 -9.64 -1.04 -2.13
N MET A 87 -8.91 -2.16 -2.07
CA MET A 87 -7.47 -2.14 -1.77
C MET A 87 -6.66 -1.34 -2.79
N LEU A 88 -7.03 -1.45 -4.07
CA LEU A 88 -6.38 -0.70 -5.15
C LEU A 88 -6.66 0.80 -5.02
N LEU A 89 -7.90 1.20 -4.74
CA LEU A 89 -8.27 2.59 -4.49
C LEU A 89 -7.54 3.18 -3.28
N LEU A 90 -7.42 2.42 -2.19
CA LEU A 90 -6.63 2.84 -1.02
C LEU A 90 -5.15 2.99 -1.36
N THR A 91 -4.59 2.10 -2.18
CA THR A 91 -3.20 2.20 -2.64
C THR A 91 -2.98 3.48 -3.46
N LEU A 92 -3.90 3.78 -4.38
CA LEU A 92 -3.85 4.99 -5.21
C LEU A 92 -4.03 6.24 -4.36
N ALA A 93 -4.99 6.26 -3.43
CA ALA A 93 -5.22 7.38 -2.52
C ALA A 93 -4.01 7.62 -1.60
N GLY A 94 -3.37 6.55 -1.11
CA GLY A 94 -2.15 6.63 -0.32
C GLY A 94 -0.99 7.20 -1.15
N HIS A 95 -0.74 6.64 -2.33
CA HIS A 95 0.41 7.03 -3.15
C HIS A 95 0.26 8.42 -3.79
N PHE A 96 -0.88 8.70 -4.42
CA PHE A 96 -1.11 9.98 -5.11
C PHE A 96 -1.68 11.07 -4.20
N GLY A 97 -2.27 10.72 -3.05
CA GLY A 97 -2.78 11.69 -2.08
C GLY A 97 -1.73 12.09 -1.05
N VAL A 98 -1.05 11.12 -0.43
CA VAL A 98 -0.17 11.39 0.72
C VAL A 98 1.25 11.73 0.28
N THR A 99 1.84 10.97 -0.64
CA THR A 99 3.23 11.16 -1.06
C THR A 99 3.54 12.57 -1.60
N PRO A 100 2.77 13.17 -2.53
CA PRO A 100 3.10 14.50 -3.05
C PRO A 100 2.88 15.62 -2.04
N VAL A 101 2.00 15.44 -1.06
CA VAL A 101 1.79 16.43 0.01
C VAL A 101 2.99 16.47 0.95
N VAL A 102 3.52 15.30 1.33
CA VAL A 102 4.73 15.20 2.17
C VAL A 102 5.96 15.76 1.46
N GLU A 103 6.06 15.57 0.14
CA GLU A 103 7.18 16.09 -0.66
C GLU A 103 7.11 17.61 -0.84
N LYS A 104 5.92 18.17 -1.09
CA LYS A 104 5.72 19.63 -1.15
C LYS A 104 6.06 20.32 0.18
N LEU A 105 5.76 19.69 1.32
CA LEU A 105 6.11 20.21 2.64
C LEU A 105 7.62 20.17 2.93
N ARG A 106 8.42 19.39 2.19
CA ARG A 106 9.89 19.32 2.35
C ARG A 106 10.65 20.39 1.55
N LEU A 107 10.03 21.00 0.55
CA LEU A 107 10.67 21.95 -0.38
C LEU A 107 10.52 23.43 0.04
N ASP A 108 9.77 23.72 1.11
CA ASP A 108 9.55 25.10 1.56
C ASP A 108 10.79 25.64 2.32
N PRO A 109 11.49 26.70 1.85
CA PRO A 109 12.78 27.13 2.39
C PRO A 109 12.71 27.89 3.74
N ALA A 110 11.54 28.09 4.34
CA ALA A 110 11.37 28.86 5.58
C ALA A 110 11.79 28.04 6.83
N ARG A 111 13.11 27.83 6.96
CA ARG A 111 13.75 26.86 7.86
C ARG A 111 13.79 27.19 9.36
N GLU A 112 13.30 28.32 9.86
CA GLU A 112 13.63 28.70 11.27
C GLU A 112 12.47 29.19 12.16
N VAL A 113 11.24 29.36 11.67
CA VAL A 113 10.14 29.92 12.51
C VAL A 113 9.00 28.93 12.80
N VAL A 114 8.98 27.73 12.19
CA VAL A 114 7.80 26.84 12.28
C VAL A 114 8.11 25.36 12.47
N GLU A 115 9.10 25.02 13.31
CA GLU A 115 9.38 23.62 13.68
C GLU A 115 8.16 22.87 14.24
N SER A 116 7.22 23.56 14.90
CA SER A 116 6.04 22.93 15.52
C SER A 116 4.91 22.61 14.53
N VAL A 117 4.65 23.45 13.52
CA VAL A 117 3.54 23.23 12.56
C VAL A 117 3.95 22.27 11.44
N VAL A 118 5.22 22.29 11.01
CA VAL A 118 5.73 21.30 10.05
C VAL A 118 5.79 19.91 10.70
N ARG A 119 6.23 19.83 11.96
CA ARG A 119 6.23 18.57 12.72
C ARG A 119 4.81 18.05 13.00
N SER A 120 3.84 18.93 13.31
CA SER A 120 2.45 18.50 13.52
C SER A 120 1.78 18.02 12.23
N ARG A 121 1.99 18.72 11.11
CA ARG A 121 1.48 18.29 9.80
C ARG A 121 2.11 16.98 9.34
N PHE A 122 3.42 16.82 9.56
CA PHE A 122 4.10 15.55 9.29
C PHE A 122 3.53 14.41 10.15
N ALA A 123 3.30 14.64 11.44
CA ALA A 123 2.69 13.64 12.33
C ALA A 123 1.25 13.28 11.91
N THR A 124 0.42 14.25 11.50
CA THR A 124 -0.94 14.00 11.01
C THR A 124 -0.94 13.18 9.73
N TRP A 125 -0.12 13.55 8.74
CA TRP A 125 -0.02 12.80 7.48
C TRP A 125 0.62 11.43 7.66
N HIS A 126 1.57 11.30 8.60
CA HIS A 126 2.13 10.01 8.98
C HIS A 126 1.07 9.12 9.64
N GLY A 127 0.27 9.65 10.56
CA GLY A 127 -0.85 8.93 11.17
C GLY A 127 -1.91 8.47 10.15
N ILE A 128 -2.25 9.33 9.18
CA ILE A 128 -3.14 8.96 8.07
C ILE A 128 -2.53 7.84 7.21
N ALA A 129 -1.24 7.92 6.88
CA ALA A 129 -0.54 6.88 6.14
C ALA A 129 -0.53 5.55 6.90
N SER A 130 -0.23 5.57 8.20
CA SER A 130 -0.26 4.38 9.06
C SER A 130 -1.66 3.77 9.14
N LEU A 131 -2.71 4.59 9.25
CA LEU A 131 -4.09 4.14 9.27
C LEU A 131 -4.49 3.49 7.94
N LEU A 132 -4.17 4.13 6.82
CA LEU A 132 -4.40 3.57 5.48
C LEU A 132 -3.67 2.23 5.33
N TRP A 133 -2.42 2.14 5.79
CA TRP A 133 -1.64 0.91 5.75
C TRP A 133 -2.25 -0.21 6.61
N MET A 134 -2.75 0.14 7.80
CA MET A 134 -3.41 -0.80 8.70
C MET A 134 -4.70 -1.34 8.08
N ILE A 135 -5.55 -0.46 7.54
CA ILE A 135 -6.78 -0.85 6.86
C ILE A 135 -6.45 -1.76 5.67
N GLN A 136 -5.45 -1.38 4.86
CA GLN A 136 -5.02 -2.17 3.71
C GLN A 136 -4.45 -3.54 4.13
N SER A 137 -3.77 -3.62 5.28
CA SER A 137 -3.26 -4.88 5.84
C SER A 137 -4.39 -5.80 6.29
N VAL A 138 -5.43 -5.26 6.96
CA VAL A 138 -6.63 -6.02 7.35
C VAL A 138 -7.39 -6.52 6.12
N LEU A 139 -7.55 -5.67 5.11
CA LEU A 139 -8.16 -6.07 3.83
C LEU A 139 -7.32 -7.15 3.14
N GLY A 140 -5.98 -7.10 3.23
CA GLY A 140 -5.09 -8.16 2.75
C GLY A 140 -5.35 -9.51 3.43
N VAL A 141 -5.59 -9.54 4.75
CA VAL A 141 -6.01 -10.77 5.46
C VAL A 141 -7.34 -11.28 4.91
N ALA A 142 -8.32 -10.39 4.74
CA ALA A 142 -9.62 -10.75 4.18
C ALA A 142 -9.50 -11.30 2.75
N LEU A 143 -8.62 -10.74 1.92
CA LEU A 143 -8.33 -11.23 0.58
C LEU A 143 -7.77 -12.66 0.60
N VAL A 144 -6.71 -12.88 1.39
CA VAL A 144 -6.05 -14.19 1.49
C VAL A 144 -7.02 -15.25 2.02
N THR A 145 -7.77 -14.93 3.08
CA THR A 145 -8.72 -15.88 3.69
C THR A 145 -9.89 -16.21 2.77
N GLN A 146 -10.41 -15.26 1.98
CA GLN A 146 -11.44 -15.55 0.98
C GLN A 146 -10.93 -16.44 -0.15
N VAL A 147 -9.68 -16.29 -0.55
CA VAL A 147 -9.07 -17.08 -1.63
C VAL A 147 -8.75 -18.50 -1.17
N VAL A 148 -8.28 -18.67 0.07
CA VAL A 148 -7.99 -20.00 0.65
C VAL A 148 -9.27 -20.80 0.95
N ARG A 149 -10.40 -20.12 1.21
CA ARG A 149 -11.69 -20.76 1.50
C ARG A 149 -12.48 -21.18 0.26
N LYS A 150 -12.08 -20.73 -0.93
CA LYS A 150 -12.69 -21.11 -2.21
C LYS A 150 -12.06 -22.37 -2.77
#